data_AF-A0A833QFV1-F1
#
_entry.id   AF-A0A833QFV1-F1
#
_cell.length_a   1.000
_cell.length_b   1.000
_cell.length_c   1.000
_cell.angle_alpha   90.00
_cell.angle_beta   90.00
_cell.angle_gamma   90.00
#
_symmetry.space_group_name_H-M   'P 1'
#
loop_
_entity.id
_entity.type
_entity.pdbx_description
1 polymer ?
#
loop_
_entity_poly.entity_id
_entity_poly.type
_entity_poly.pdbx_seq_one_letter_code
_entity_poly.pdbx_strand_id
1 'polypeptide(L)'
;MEPYLRGVVVPLLDNVSNEAIKLDSKILELRNSISSLHDLQIKLKVPKREQLQTQTKSSLLWAENGTYIFLPEDFVPTLAERISFSAFQPVSWMGDSELLTLQREKWKAMEMRESLERVERGIEFVRQCMKMVAARLAIQSL
;
A
#
# COMPACT_ATOMS: atom_id res chain seq x y z
N MET A 1 9.61 -33.31 -50.70
CA MET A 1 9.75 -31.96 -50.13
C MET A 1 8.45 -31.64 -49.41
N GLU A 2 8.48 -31.56 -48.08
CA GLU A 2 7.30 -31.20 -47.28
C GLU A 2 7.04 -29.68 -47.43
N PRO A 3 5.85 -29.25 -47.88
CA PRO A 3 5.60 -27.86 -48.33
C PRO A 3 5.17 -26.91 -47.20
N TYR A 4 5.52 -27.17 -45.94
CA TYR A 4 5.13 -26.30 -44.83
C TYR A 4 6.30 -26.01 -43.89
N LEU A 5 6.43 -24.74 -43.52
CA LEU A 5 7.34 -24.27 -42.48
C LEU A 5 6.84 -24.78 -41.12
N ARG A 6 7.63 -25.62 -40.44
CA ARG A 6 7.40 -25.95 -39.03
C ARG A 6 7.87 -24.78 -38.17
N GLY A 7 6.97 -23.82 -37.94
CA GLY A 7 7.16 -22.81 -36.91
C GLY A 7 6.78 -23.38 -35.55
N VAL A 8 7.66 -23.24 -34.55
CA VAL A 8 7.26 -23.44 -33.16
C VAL A 8 6.40 -22.24 -32.77
N VAL A 9 5.11 -22.47 -32.56
CA VAL A 9 4.22 -21.46 -31.97
C VAL A 9 4.47 -21.47 -30.48
N VAL A 10 5.18 -20.45 -29.99
CA VAL A 10 5.25 -20.19 -28.54
C VAL A 10 4.06 -19.29 -28.20
N PRO A 11 3.11 -19.72 -27.36
CA PRO A 11 2.00 -18.88 -26.94
C PRO A 11 2.54 -17.65 -26.21
N LEU A 12 2.20 -16.45 -26.70
CA LEU A 12 2.55 -15.18 -26.05
C LEU A 12 1.91 -15.01 -24.66
N LEU A 13 0.95 -15.87 -24.29
CA LEU A 13 0.09 -15.74 -23.12
C LEU A 13 0.59 -16.45 -21.85
N ASP A 14 1.71 -17.17 -21.89
CA ASP A 14 2.25 -17.82 -20.67
C ASP A 14 3.20 -16.91 -19.87
N ASN A 15 3.51 -15.71 -20.38
CA ASN A 15 4.41 -14.77 -19.73
C ASN A 15 3.58 -13.70 -19.01
N VAL A 16 3.09 -14.02 -17.81
CA VAL A 16 2.63 -12.98 -16.87
C VAL A 16 3.75 -11.94 -16.82
N SER A 17 3.46 -10.68 -17.18
CA SER A 17 4.52 -9.68 -17.32
C SER A 17 5.33 -9.64 -16.02
N ASN A 18 6.66 -9.62 -16.12
CA ASN A 18 7.54 -9.58 -14.96
C ASN A 18 7.18 -8.42 -14.01
N GLU A 19 6.63 -7.34 -14.57
CA GLU A 19 6.09 -6.18 -13.85
C GLU A 19 4.84 -6.49 -13.04
N ALA A 20 3.90 -7.29 -13.55
CA ALA A 20 2.72 -7.71 -12.81
C ALA A 20 3.11 -8.59 -11.60
N ILE A 21 4.02 -9.54 -11.80
CA ILE A 21 4.56 -10.38 -10.71
C ILE A 21 5.27 -9.50 -9.66
N LYS A 22 6.08 -8.54 -10.13
CA LYS A 22 6.77 -7.59 -9.24
C LYS A 22 5.76 -6.74 -8.47
N LEU A 23 4.73 -6.23 -9.12
CA LEU A 23 3.68 -5.42 -8.49
C LEU A 23 2.94 -6.21 -7.41
N ASP A 24 2.55 -7.45 -7.67
CA ASP A 24 1.87 -8.31 -6.69
C ASP A 24 2.78 -8.58 -5.48
N SER A 25 4.06 -8.85 -5.72
CA SER A 25 5.05 -9.02 -4.64
C SER A 25 5.17 -7.76 -3.76
N LYS A 26 5.13 -6.58 -4.38
CA LYS A 26 5.22 -5.28 -3.70
C LYS A 26 3.93 -4.93 -2.97
N ILE A 27 2.78 -5.26 -3.52
CA ILE A 27 1.49 -5.13 -2.85
C ILE A 27 1.47 -5.99 -1.58
N LEU A 28 1.96 -7.22 -1.65
CA LEU A 28 2.07 -8.09 -0.48
C LEU A 28 3.03 -7.51 0.57
N GLU A 29 4.18 -6.98 0.15
CA GLU A 29 5.14 -6.29 1.03
C GLU A 29 4.49 -5.07 1.72
N LEU A 30 3.70 -4.29 0.98
CA LEU A 30 2.98 -3.13 1.53
C LEU A 30 1.94 -3.56 2.58
N ARG A 31 1.14 -4.59 2.29
CA ARG A 31 0.16 -5.16 3.23
C ARG A 31 0.80 -5.60 4.55
N ASN A 32 1.93 -6.29 4.45
CA ASN A 32 2.69 -6.76 5.62
C ASN A 32 3.25 -5.58 6.41
N SER A 33 3.76 -4.57 5.72
CA SER A 33 4.30 -3.35 6.34
C SER A 33 3.21 -2.56 7.07
N ILE A 34 2.03 -2.39 6.46
CA ILE A 34 0.87 -1.73 7.07
C ILE A 34 0.39 -2.51 8.30
N SER A 35 0.36 -3.84 8.24
CA SER A 35 -0.04 -4.68 9.37
C SER A 35 0.97 -4.58 10.52
N SER A 36 2.27 -4.55 10.21
CA SER A 36 3.32 -4.34 11.22
C SER A 36 3.23 -2.95 11.88
N LEU A 37 2.98 -1.91 11.08
CA LEU A 37 2.74 -0.55 11.57
C LEU A 37 1.47 -0.47 12.43
N HIS A 38 0.42 -1.19 12.06
CA HIS A 38 -0.80 -1.28 12.84
C HIS A 38 -0.50 -1.85 14.23
N ASP A 39 0.18 -2.99 14.32
CA ASP A 39 0.51 -3.63 15.60
C ASP A 39 1.37 -2.73 16.49
N LEU A 40 2.35 -2.02 15.92
CA LEU A 40 3.17 -1.06 16.65
C LEU A 40 2.35 0.11 17.22
N GLN A 41 1.40 0.64 16.45
CA GLN A 41 0.52 1.71 16.92
C GLN A 41 -0.42 1.23 18.03
N ILE A 42 -0.95 0.01 17.93
CA ILE A 42 -1.79 -0.56 18.98
C ILE A 42 -1.00 -0.74 20.28
N LYS A 43 0.27 -1.19 20.20
CA LYS A 43 1.16 -1.26 21.37
C LYS A 43 1.41 0.10 22.03
N LEU A 44 1.37 1.20 21.28
CA LEU A 44 1.59 2.54 21.80
C LEU A 44 0.37 3.12 22.56
N LYS A 45 -0.87 2.70 22.24
CA LYS A 45 -2.13 3.32 22.70
C LYS A 45 -2.67 2.82 24.07
N VAL A 46 -1.81 2.76 25.10
CA VAL A 46 -1.98 1.92 26.31
C VAL A 46 -3.10 2.30 27.36
N PRO A 47 -4.23 3.01 27.09
CA PRO A 47 -5.49 2.33 27.52
C PRO A 47 -6.81 2.57 26.74
N LYS A 48 -7.41 1.42 26.37
CA LYS A 48 -8.84 0.96 26.41
C LYS A 48 -9.98 1.73 25.73
N ARG A 49 -9.83 2.98 25.27
CA ARG A 49 -10.96 3.71 24.62
C ARG A 49 -10.71 4.13 23.18
N GLU A 50 -9.53 3.88 22.63
CA GLU A 50 -9.24 4.20 21.24
C GLU A 50 -9.62 3.06 20.31
N GLN A 51 -10.04 3.40 19.08
CA GLN A 51 -10.35 2.43 18.04
C GLN A 51 -9.20 1.43 17.91
N LEU A 52 -9.53 0.14 18.05
CA LEU A 52 -8.63 -1.00 17.82
C LEU A 52 -8.09 -1.05 16.39
N GLN A 53 -8.64 -0.26 15.47
CA GLN A 53 -8.22 -0.19 14.08
C GLN A 53 -7.54 1.15 13.81
N THR A 54 -6.34 1.11 13.23
CA THR A 54 -5.61 2.31 12.82
C THR A 54 -6.13 2.80 11.47
N GLN A 55 -6.02 4.11 11.19
CA GLN A 55 -6.49 4.69 9.92
C GLN A 55 -5.84 4.01 8.71
N THR A 56 -4.54 3.67 8.79
CA THR A 56 -3.83 2.92 7.75
C THR A 56 -4.44 1.53 7.51
N LYS A 57 -4.82 0.81 8.58
CA LYS A 57 -5.45 -0.51 8.45
C LYS A 57 -6.89 -0.41 7.93
N SER A 58 -7.66 0.60 8.36
CA SER A 58 -8.99 0.87 7.83
C SER A 58 -8.95 1.23 6.33
N SER A 59 -7.97 2.05 5.93
CA SER A 59 -7.78 2.44 4.53
C SER A 59 -7.40 1.25 3.64
N LEU A 60 -6.52 0.37 4.12
CA LEU A 60 -6.21 -0.88 3.42
C LEU A 60 -7.44 -1.77 3.27
N LEU A 61 -8.22 -1.95 4.34
CA LEU A 61 -9.45 -2.75 4.31
C LEU A 61 -10.47 -2.17 3.31
N TRP A 62 -10.61 -0.84 3.28
CA TRP A 62 -11.47 -0.16 2.31
C TRP A 62 -11.00 -0.39 0.87
N ALA A 63 -9.69 -0.26 0.62
CA ALA A 63 -9.10 -0.48 -0.70
C ALA A 63 -9.29 -1.94 -1.20
N GLU A 64 -9.27 -2.91 -0.29
CA GLU A 64 -9.48 -4.33 -0.58
C GLU A 64 -10.95 -4.67 -0.84
N ASN A 65 -11.85 -4.21 0.03
CA ASN A 65 -13.26 -4.59 0.00
C ASN A 65 -14.08 -3.86 -1.07
N GLY A 66 -13.60 -2.69 -1.53
CA GLY A 66 -14.08 -2.01 -2.74
C GLY A 66 -15.59 -2.03 -2.96
N THR A 67 -16.35 -1.35 -2.10
CA THR A 67 -17.81 -1.21 -2.31
C THR A 67 -18.09 0.06 -3.12
N TYR A 68 -18.40 -0.11 -4.40
CA TYR A 68 -18.70 0.99 -5.32
C TYR A 68 -20.16 0.92 -5.74
N ILE A 69 -20.98 1.78 -5.13
CA ILE A 69 -22.39 1.89 -5.50
C ILE A 69 -22.50 2.99 -6.55
N PHE A 70 -23.13 2.69 -7.69
CA PHE A 70 -23.40 3.63 -8.79
C PHE A 70 -22.20 4.09 -9.63
N LEU A 71 -21.07 3.39 -9.60
CA LEU A 71 -19.96 3.65 -10.53
C LEU A 71 -20.00 2.63 -11.69
N PRO A 72 -19.90 3.06 -12.96
CA PRO A 72 -19.62 2.14 -14.05
C PRO A 72 -18.25 1.47 -13.82
N GLU A 73 -18.13 0.18 -14.16
CA GLU A 73 -16.93 -0.62 -13.87
C GLU A 73 -15.64 0.00 -14.42
N ASP A 74 -15.70 0.64 -15.58
CA ASP A 74 -14.56 1.29 -16.24
C ASP A 74 -13.94 2.45 -15.43
N PHE A 75 -14.70 3.03 -14.49
CA PHE A 75 -14.21 4.12 -13.63
C PHE A 75 -13.74 3.62 -12.26
N VAL A 76 -13.89 2.33 -11.97
CA VAL A 76 -13.42 1.76 -10.71
C VAL A 76 -11.92 1.51 -10.83
N PRO A 77 -11.08 2.18 -10.00
CA PRO A 77 -9.64 1.95 -10.05
C PRO A 77 -9.32 0.49 -9.77
N THR A 78 -8.28 -0.04 -10.40
CA THR A 78 -7.83 -1.42 -10.19
C THR A 78 -7.47 -1.67 -8.72
N LEU A 79 -7.51 -2.93 -8.28
CA LEU A 79 -7.17 -3.29 -6.89
C LEU A 79 -5.76 -2.78 -6.51
N ALA A 80 -4.80 -2.90 -7.43
CA ALA A 80 -3.43 -2.41 -7.24
C ALA A 80 -3.39 -0.90 -7.03
N GLU A 81 -4.11 -0.13 -7.86
CA GLU A 81 -4.20 1.33 -7.71
C GLU A 81 -4.81 1.70 -6.36
N ARG A 82 -5.89 1.04 -5.95
CA ARG A 82 -6.51 1.33 -4.65
C ARG A 82 -5.57 1.06 -3.48
N ILE A 83 -4.93 -0.12 -3.48
CA ILE A 83 -4.00 -0.50 -2.41
C ILE A 83 -2.80 0.44 -2.38
N SER A 84 -2.32 0.92 -3.53
CA SER A 84 -1.17 1.82 -3.60
C SER A 84 -1.38 3.15 -2.85
N PHE A 85 -2.62 3.59 -2.63
CA PHE A 85 -2.94 4.77 -1.82
C PHE A 85 -3.18 4.48 -0.33
N SER A 86 -3.33 3.21 0.05
CA SER A 86 -3.68 2.82 1.42
C SER A 86 -2.60 3.19 2.46
N ALA A 87 -1.36 3.34 2.01
CA ALA A 87 -0.20 3.66 2.85
C ALA A 87 -0.24 5.08 3.42
N PHE A 88 -0.79 6.04 2.67
CA PHE A 88 -0.68 7.46 2.96
C PHE A 88 -1.79 7.93 3.91
N GLN A 89 -1.80 7.39 5.12
CA GLN A 89 -2.77 7.76 6.15
C GLN A 89 -2.08 8.36 7.38
N PRO A 90 -2.78 9.22 8.12
CA PRO A 90 -2.30 9.69 9.42
C PRO A 90 -1.99 8.52 10.36
N VAL A 91 -0.84 8.61 11.01
CA VAL A 91 -0.37 7.66 12.01
C VAL A 91 -0.55 8.30 13.38
N SER A 92 -0.86 7.46 14.36
CA SER A 92 -1.08 7.92 15.73
C SER A 92 0.11 8.74 16.24
N TRP A 93 -0.20 9.81 16.95
CA TRP A 93 0.77 10.75 17.53
C TRP A 93 1.56 11.62 16.53
N MET A 94 1.32 11.57 15.22
CA MET A 94 2.02 12.47 14.27
C MET A 94 1.91 13.94 14.72
N GLY A 95 3.04 14.65 14.74
CA GLY A 95 3.06 16.09 14.98
C GLY A 95 2.88 16.86 13.67
N ASP A 96 2.89 18.19 13.74
CA ASP A 96 2.63 19.06 12.58
C ASP A 96 3.65 18.84 11.44
N SER A 97 4.92 18.62 11.79
CA SER A 97 5.98 18.35 10.82
C SER A 97 5.76 17.03 10.06
N GLU A 98 5.37 15.97 10.78
CA GLU A 98 5.07 14.67 10.18
C GLU A 98 3.77 14.71 9.36
N LEU A 99 2.77 15.50 9.77
CA LEU A 99 1.55 15.74 9.00
C LEU A 99 1.84 16.49 7.69
N LEU A 100 2.71 17.50 7.71
CA LEU A 100 3.16 18.19 6.50
C LEU A 100 3.92 17.25 5.55
N THR A 101 4.72 16.35 6.13
CA THR A 101 5.42 15.32 5.35
C THR A 101 4.43 14.35 4.71
N LEU A 102 3.42 13.89 5.45
CA LEU A 102 2.33 13.07 4.92
C LEU A 102 1.60 13.76 3.77
N GLN A 103 1.25 15.04 3.91
CA GLN A 103 0.58 15.81 2.84
C GLN A 103 1.44 15.89 1.58
N ARG A 104 2.74 16.11 1.75
CA ARG A 104 3.70 16.12 0.64
C ARG A 104 3.78 14.77 -0.06
N GLU A 105 3.83 13.68 0.70
CA GLU A 105 3.87 12.33 0.12
C GLU A 105 2.54 11.97 -0.57
N LYS A 106 1.40 12.43 -0.05
CA LYS A 106 0.10 12.33 -0.74
C LYS A 106 0.10 13.03 -2.09
N TRP A 107 0.57 14.29 -2.17
CA TRP A 107 0.64 15.01 -3.44
C TRP A 107 1.48 14.28 -4.48
N LYS A 108 2.68 13.82 -4.08
CA LYS A 108 3.54 13.05 -4.97
C LYS A 108 2.90 11.74 -5.42
N ALA A 109 2.20 11.04 -4.53
CA ALA A 109 1.48 9.82 -4.89
C ALA A 109 0.33 10.08 -5.88
N MET A 110 -0.35 11.22 -5.80
CA MET A 110 -1.40 11.61 -6.75
C MET A 110 -0.84 11.98 -8.12
N GLU A 111 0.38 12.51 -8.19
CA GLU A 111 1.06 12.83 -9.46
C GLU A 111 1.59 11.57 -10.18
N MET A 112 1.82 10.48 -9.44
CA MET A 112 2.31 9.22 -9.99
C MET A 112 1.24 8.50 -10.81
N ARG A 113 1.61 8.11 -12.03
CA ARG A 113 0.77 7.28 -12.90
C ARG A 113 0.97 5.80 -12.60
N GLU A 114 2.20 5.38 -12.38
CA GLU A 114 2.56 3.98 -12.19
C GLU A 114 2.25 3.49 -10.77
N SER A 115 1.41 2.47 -10.67
CA SER A 115 1.05 1.86 -9.37
C SER A 115 2.26 1.23 -8.68
N LEU A 116 3.19 0.65 -9.43
CA LEU A 116 4.39 0.04 -8.86
C LEU A 116 5.26 1.05 -8.11
N GLU A 117 5.55 2.19 -8.74
CA GLU A 117 6.32 3.28 -8.12
C GLU A 117 5.60 3.79 -6.87
N ARG A 118 4.28 3.97 -6.95
CA ARG A 118 3.47 4.44 -5.83
C ARG A 118 3.45 3.44 -4.67
N VAL A 119 3.41 2.13 -4.94
CA VAL A 119 3.51 1.07 -3.92
C VAL A 119 4.90 1.08 -3.28
N GLU A 120 5.97 1.13 -4.07
CA GLU A 120 7.35 1.19 -3.56
C GLU A 120 7.55 2.40 -2.63
N ARG A 121 7.02 3.55 -3.02
CA ARG A 121 7.00 4.76 -2.19
C ARG A 121 6.16 4.60 -0.93
N GLY A 122 4.99 3.98 -1.03
CA GLY A 122 4.12 3.67 0.10
C GLY A 122 4.81 2.78 1.13
N ILE A 123 5.56 1.77 0.69
CA ILE A 123 6.36 0.90 1.57
C ILE A 123 7.40 1.72 2.33
N GLU A 124 8.14 2.59 1.64
CA GLU A 124 9.15 3.44 2.29
C GLU A 124 8.52 4.40 3.30
N PHE A 125 7.40 5.03 2.95
CA PHE A 125 6.66 5.90 3.87
C PHE A 125 6.20 5.15 5.13
N VAL A 126 5.65 3.95 4.97
CA VAL A 126 5.23 3.10 6.10
C VAL A 126 6.42 2.71 6.98
N ARG A 127 7.59 2.38 6.38
CA ARG A 127 8.82 2.10 7.14
C ARG A 127 9.28 3.30 7.96
N GLN A 128 9.20 4.50 7.43
CA GLN A 128 9.52 5.73 8.17
C GLN A 128 8.55 5.93 9.34
N CYS A 129 7.26 5.72 9.12
CA CYS A 129 6.25 5.76 10.17
C CYS A 129 6.51 4.70 11.26
N MET A 130 6.92 3.49 10.90
CA MET A 130 7.28 2.44 11.86
C MET A 130 8.47 2.87 12.73
N LYS A 131 9.52 3.44 12.15
CA LYS A 131 10.69 3.96 12.90
C LYS A 131 10.26 5.03 13.89
N MET A 132 9.40 5.97 13.48
CA MET A 132 8.85 7.01 14.34
C MET A 132 8.04 6.43 15.51
N VAL A 133 7.10 5.52 15.22
CA VAL A 133 6.26 4.88 16.25
C VAL A 133 7.11 4.06 17.22
N ALA A 134 8.09 3.30 16.71
CA ALA A 134 9.00 2.52 17.54
C ALA A 134 9.85 3.40 18.48
N ALA A 135 10.38 4.52 17.98
CA ALA A 135 11.13 5.47 18.80
C ALA A 135 10.26 6.04 19.94
N ARG A 136 9.00 6.35 19.66
CA ARG A 136 8.06 6.85 20.67
C ARG A 136 7.66 5.78 21.67
N LEU A 137 7.47 4.54 21.22
CA LEU A 137 7.21 3.41 22.10
C LEU A 137 8.38 3.19 23.07
N ALA A 138 9.62 3.30 22.58
CA ALA A 138 10.81 3.21 23.41
C ALA A 138 10.86 4.32 24.47
N ILE A 139 10.51 5.56 24.10
CA ILE A 139 10.42 6.69 25.04
C ILE A 139 9.34 6.46 26.11
N GLN A 140 8.18 5.91 25.73
CA GLN A 140 7.10 5.62 26.68
C GLN A 140 7.43 4.47 27.64
N SER A 141 8.34 3.58 27.25
CA SER A 141 8.80 2.45 28.09
C SER A 141 9.94 2.79 29.05
N LEU A 142 10.50 3.99 28.97
CA LEU A 142 11.49 4.53 29.92
C LEU A 142 10.79 5.08 31.16
#